data_AF-A0AAN7UEQ4-F1
#
_entry.id   AF-A0AAN7UEQ4-F1
#
_cell.length_a   1.000
_cell.length_b   1.000
_cell.length_c   1.000
_cell.angle_alpha   90.00
_cell.angle_beta   90.00
_cell.angle_gamma   90.00
#
_symmetry.space_group_name_H-M   'P 1'
#
loop_
_entity.id
_entity.type
_entity.pdbx_description
1 polymer ?
#
loop_
_entity_poly.entity_id
_entity_poly.type
_entity_poly.pdbx_seq_one_letter_code
_entity_poly.pdbx_strand_id
1 'polypeptide(L)' 'MARRAQFRRQSKDDLAKVVRRHFNGVGIQENDVIVEFLHKVRNPGVTKPKRNKEAPHSSPLP' A
#
# COMPACT_ATOMS: atom_id res chain seq x y z
N MET A 1 30.65 -23.69 11.42
CA MET A 1 29.45 -23.55 10.56
C MET A 1 28.85 -22.13 10.69
N ALA A 2 29.58 -21.09 10.29
CA ALA A 2 29.24 -19.69 10.59
C ALA A 2 29.05 -18.83 9.32
N ARG A 3 28.25 -19.29 8.35
CA ARG A 3 27.94 -18.53 7.11
C ARG A 3 26.48 -18.64 6.64
N ARG A 4 25.51 -18.74 7.56
CA ARG A 4 24.07 -18.75 7.20
C ARG A 4 23.15 -17.97 8.15
N ALA A 5 23.69 -17.15 9.05
CA ALA A 5 22.88 -16.38 10.01
C ALA A 5 22.48 -14.98 9.52
N GLN A 6 23.13 -14.45 8.48
CA GLN A 6 22.85 -13.11 7.93
C GLN A 6 21.50 -13.02 7.18
N PHE A 7 20.88 -14.16 6.88
CA PHE A 7 19.52 -14.27 6.33
C PHE A 7 18.52 -14.78 7.36
N ARG A 8 18.77 -14.60 8.68
CA ARG A 8 17.73 -14.84 9.69
C ARG A 8 16.62 -13.83 9.51
N ARG A 9 15.68 -14.24 8.66
CA ARG A 9 14.28 -13.84 8.51
C ARG A 9 13.87 -12.75 9.50
N GLN A 10 13.69 -11.54 8.98
CA GLN A 10 12.98 -10.48 9.68
C GLN A 10 11.69 -11.07 10.29
N SER A 11 11.44 -10.83 11.57
CA SER A 11 10.22 -11.31 12.19
C SER A 11 9.01 -10.65 11.52
N LYS A 12 7.85 -11.30 11.57
CA LYS A 12 6.62 -10.74 11.00
C LYS A 12 6.32 -9.34 11.57
N ASP A 13 6.57 -9.15 12.86
CA ASP A 13 6.34 -7.89 13.55
C ASP A 13 7.36 -6.82 13.15
N ASP A 14 8.62 -7.18 12.97
CA ASP A 14 9.65 -6.25 12.49
C ASP A 14 9.39 -5.82 11.05
N LEU A 15 8.89 -6.73 10.21
CA LEU A 15 8.47 -6.40 8.85
C LEU A 15 7.30 -5.42 8.87
N ALA A 16 6.26 -5.69 9.66
CA ALA A 16 5.10 -4.81 9.79
C ALA A 16 5.49 -3.40 10.25
N LYS A 17 6.43 -3.29 11.21
CA LYS A 17 6.95 -1.99 11.68
C LYS A 17 7.68 -1.22 10.59
N VAL A 18 8.53 -1.90 9.80
CA VAL A 18 9.27 -1.25 8.71
C VAL A 18 8.33 -0.77 7.61
N VAL A 19 7.36 -1.61 7.22
CA VAL A 19 6.35 -1.26 6.22
C VAL A 19 5.52 -0.06 6.67
N ARG A 20 5.07 -0.04 7.92
CA ARG A 20 4.32 1.10 8.48
C ARG A 20 5.14 2.38 8.51
N ARG A 21 6.42 2.31 8.92
CA ARG A 21 7.33 3.46 8.89
C ARG A 21 7.54 3.99 7.46
N HIS A 22 7.64 3.10 6.48
CA HIS A 22 7.78 3.49 5.08
C HIS A 22 6.56 4.28 4.59
N PHE A 23 5.35 3.73 4.75
CA PHE A 23 4.12 4.42 4.34
C PHE A 23 3.93 5.76 5.05
N ASN A 24 4.22 5.82 6.35
CA ASN A 24 4.21 7.07 7.11
C ASN A 24 5.22 8.09 6.58
N GLY A 25 6.45 7.66 6.23
CA GLY A 25 7.48 8.54 5.69
C GLY A 25 7.17 9.10 4.31
N VAL A 26 6.41 8.37 3.49
CA VAL A 26 5.92 8.83 2.19
C VAL A 26 4.61 9.64 2.33
N GLY A 27 3.98 9.65 3.52
CA GLY A 27 2.72 10.35 3.77
C GLY A 27 1.52 9.68 3.10
N ILE A 28 1.57 8.36 2.91
CA ILE A 28 0.51 7.57 2.26
C ILE A 28 -0.15 6.66 3.28
N GLN A 29 -1.47 6.47 3.19
CA GLN A 29 -2.18 5.49 4.00
C GLN A 29 -2.00 4.08 3.43
N GLU A 30 -1.47 3.16 4.25
CA GLU A 30 -1.26 1.75 3.91
C GLU A 30 -2.53 1.08 3.36
N ASN A 31 -3.69 1.36 3.97
CA ASN A 31 -4.98 0.76 3.58
C ASN A 31 -5.41 1.15 2.16
N ASP A 32 -5.25 2.42 1.79
CA ASP A 32 -5.62 2.92 0.46
C ASP A 32 -4.82 2.19 -0.63
N VAL A 33 -3.53 2.00 -0.39
CA VAL A 33 -2.62 1.30 -1.32
C VAL A 33 -3.03 -0.17 -1.47
N ILE A 34 -3.32 -0.86 -0.36
CA ILE A 34 -3.72 -2.27 -0.39
C ILE A 34 -5.05 -2.44 -1.12
N VAL A 35 -6.05 -1.60 -0.84
CA VAL A 35 -7.35 -1.64 -1.51
C VAL A 35 -7.21 -1.35 -3.00
N GLU A 36 -6.42 -0.33 -3.37
CA GLU A 36 -6.16 -0.01 -4.77
C GLU A 36 -5.47 -1.16 -5.51
N PHE A 37 -4.45 -1.76 -4.89
CA PHE A 37 -3.73 -2.90 -5.44
C PHE A 37 -4.67 -4.10 -5.67
N LEU A 38 -5.43 -4.50 -4.65
CA LEU A 38 -6.38 -5.62 -4.75
C LEU A 38 -7.42 -5.37 -5.84
N HIS A 39 -7.92 -4.14 -5.94
CA HIS A 39 -8.87 -3.77 -6.97
C HIS A 39 -8.26 -3.91 -8.38
N LYS A 40 -7.03 -3.42 -8.60
CA LYS A 40 -6.32 -3.51 -9.89
C LYS A 40 -6.03 -4.95 -10.30
N VAL A 41 -5.58 -5.79 -9.37
CA VAL A 41 -5.26 -7.20 -9.64
C VAL A 41 -6.53 -8.00 -9.96
N ARG A 42 -7.64 -7.75 -9.25
CA ARG A 42 -8.89 -8.49 -9.45
C ARG A 42 -9.71 -8.01 -10.66
N ASN A 43 -9.52 -6.77 -11.10
CA ASN A 43 -10.30 -6.16 -12.18
C ASN A 43 -9.36 -5.62 -13.27
N PRO A 44 -8.69 -6.49 -14.05
CA PRO A 44 -7.81 -6.05 -15.12
C PRO A 44 -8.60 -5.26 -16.16
N GLY A 45 -8.14 -4.05 -16.48
CA GLY A 45 -8.80 -3.14 -17.43
C GLY A 45 -9.65 -2.04 -16.79
N VAL A 46 -9.98 -2.12 -15.49
CA VAL A 46 -10.68 -1.04 -14.80
C VAL A 46 -9.68 0.00 -14.31
N THR A 47 -9.40 1.02 -15.14
CA THR A 47 -8.68 2.21 -14.71
C THR A 47 -9.61 3.12 -13.94
N LYS A 48 -9.40 3.28 -12.62
CA LYS A 48 -10.14 4.28 -11.84
C LYS A 48 -9.88 5.67 -12.45
N PRO A 49 -10.92 6.47 -12.78
CA PRO A 49 -10.71 7.86 -13.12
C PRO A 49 -10.03 8.55 -11.92
N LYS A 50 -8.95 9.29 -12.16
CA LYS A 50 -8.24 10.02 -11.11
C LYS A 50 -9.23 10.99 -10.46
N ARG A 51 -9.60 10.72 -9.21
CA ARG A 51 -10.52 11.57 -8.45
C ARG A 51 -9.90 12.96 -8.36
N ASN A 52 -10.53 13.96 -8.99
CA ASN A 52 -10.04 15.32 -8.95
C ASN A 52 -10.25 15.88 -7.54
N LYS A 53 -9.16 16.14 -6.82
CA LYS A 53 -9.19 16.66 -5.44
C LYS A 53 -9.63 18.12 -5.37
N GLU A 54 -9.61 18.83 -6.50
CA GLU A 54 -10.01 20.24 -6.63
C GLU A 54 -11.49 20.38 -7.04
N ALA A 55 -12.15 19.29 -7.41
CA ALA A 55 -13.58 19.31 -7.70
C ALA A 55 -14.37 19.40 -6.38
N PRO A 56 -15.35 20.33 -6.27
CA PRO A 56 -16.10 20.58 -5.03
C PRO A 56 -16.90 19.36 -4.54
N HIS A 57 -17.17 18.40 -5.44
CA HIS A 57 -17.86 17.15 -5.13
C HIS A 57 -17.11 15.97 -5.74
N SER A 58 -15.97 15.62 -5.14
CA SER A 58 -15.38 14.32 -5.41
C SER A 58 -16.07 13.22 -4.58
N SER A 59 -17.40 13.15 -4.63
CA SER A 59 -18.12 11.91 -4.30
C SER A 59 -18.15 11.06 -5.57
N PRO A 60 -17.79 9.77 -5.54
CA PRO A 60 -18.05 8.90 -6.67
C PRO A 60 -19.57 8.63 -6.74
N LEU A 61 -20.30 9.60 -7.31
CA LEU A 61 -21.71 9.59 -7.74
C LEU A 61 -22.76 9.45 -6.58
N PRO A 62 -24.08 9.59 -6.86
CA PRO A 62 -25.09 10.17 -5.95
C PRO A 62 -25.37 9.34 -4.69
#